data_AF-A0AAV6I8Q4-F1
#
_entry.id   AF-A0AAV6I8Q4-F1
#
_cell.length_a   1.000
_cell.length_b   1.000
_cell.length_c   1.000
_cell.angle_alpha   90.00
_cell.angle_beta   90.00
_cell.angle_gamma   90.00
#
_symmetry.space_group_name_H-M   'P 1'
#
loop_
_entity.id
_entity.type
_entity.pdbx_description
1 polymer ?
#
loop_
_entity_poly.entity_id
_entity_poly.type
_entity_poly.pdbx_seq_one_letter_code
_entity_poly.pdbx_strand_id
1 'polypeptide(L)' 'MDSGSQINFVSQSLVFFLNLPTKRCTEPYNASWVTQDCKTPITRSCLVEFLIGRQYKDKIWCDVIPITRTKFGVT' A
#
# COMPACT_ATOMS: atom_id res chain seq x y z
N MET A 1 20.50 11.21 8.95
CA MET A 1 19.74 10.41 7.96
C MET A 1 18.85 9.50 8.79
N ASP A 2 17.64 9.96 9.08
CA ASP A 2 16.63 9.07 9.66
C ASP A 2 16.20 8.16 8.52
N SER A 3 16.77 6.95 8.45
CA SER A 3 16.28 5.90 7.54
C SER A 3 14.99 5.30 8.11
N GLY A 4 14.13 6.16 8.68
CA GLY A 4 12.85 5.80 9.26
C GLY A 4 12.13 4.95 8.24
N SER A 5 11.71 3.76 8.66
CA SER A 5 11.05 2.77 7.82
C SER A 5 9.88 3.42 7.08
N GLN A 6 10.09 3.81 5.83
CA GLN A 6 9.04 4.35 4.97
C GLN A 6 8.23 3.17 4.44
N ILE A 7 7.15 2.85 5.15
CA ILE A 7 6.19 1.84 4.71
C ILE A 7 5.21 2.51 3.75
N ASN A 8 5.08 1.97 2.55
CA ASN A 8 4.15 2.47 1.53
C ASN A 8 2.96 1.54 1.42
N PHE A 9 1.77 2.11 1.21
CA PHE A 9 0.54 1.33 1.10
C PHE A 9 -0.14 1.55 -0.24
N VAL A 10 -0.87 0.52 -0.69
CA VAL A 10 -1.71 0.57 -1.87
C VAL A 10 -3.02 -0.14 -1.60
N SER A 11 -4.11 0.39 -2.15
CA SER A 11 -5.42 -0.23 -1.96
C SER A 11 -5.54 -1.53 -2.77
N GLN A 12 -6.14 -2.55 -2.14
CA GLN A 12 -6.47 -3.80 -2.80
C GLN A 12 -7.32 -3.58 -4.08
N SER A 13 -8.22 -2.58 -4.05
CA SER A 13 -9.03 -2.21 -5.19
C SER A 13 -8.20 -1.69 -6.38
N LEU A 14 -7.16 -0.90 -6.13
CA LEU A 14 -6.27 -0.39 -7.18
C LEU A 14 -5.39 -1.50 -7.75
N VAL A 15 -4.89 -2.39 -6.89
CA VAL A 15 -4.15 -3.60 -7.31
C VAL A 15 -5.01 -4.45 -8.24
N PHE A 16 -6.28 -4.66 -7.89
CA PHE A 16 -7.23 -5.39 -8.72
C PHE A 16 -7.50 -4.66 -10.05
N PHE A 17 -7.80 -3.36 -10.00
CA PHE A 17 -8.14 -2.56 -11.18
C PHE A 17 -6.99 -2.46 -12.19
N LEU A 18 -5.76 -2.29 -11.72
CA LEU A 18 -4.56 -2.21 -12.56
C LEU A 18 -3.91 -3.57 -12.83
N ASN A 19 -4.49 -4.66 -12.31
CA ASN A 19 -3.97 -6.02 -12.41
C ASN A 19 -2.49 -6.13 -12.00
N LEU A 20 -2.11 -5.48 -10.89
CA LEU A 20 -0.73 -5.45 -10.42
C LEU A 20 -0.32 -6.82 -9.83
N PRO A 21 0.87 -7.34 -10.17
CA PRO A 21 1.35 -8.58 -9.60
C PRO A 21 1.64 -8.42 -8.10
N THR A 22 1.13 -9.34 -7.28
CA THR A 22 1.35 -9.36 -5.83
C THR A 22 2.27 -10.50 -5.41
N LYS A 23 3.06 -10.28 -4.36
CA LYS A 23 3.86 -11.30 -3.67
C LYS A 23 3.39 -11.45 -2.23
N ARG A 24 3.67 -12.60 -1.62
CA ARG A 24 3.44 -12.77 -0.17
C ARG A 24 4.57 -12.07 0.58
N CYS A 25 4.22 -11.37 1.66
CA CYS A 25 5.21 -10.86 2.61
C CYS A 25 5.85 -12.05 3.34
N THR A 26 7.17 -11.98 3.57
CA THR A 26 7.91 -12.99 4.36
C THR A 26 7.46 -12.98 5.82
N GLU A 27 7.12 -11.81 6.34
CA GLU A 27 6.64 -11.62 7.71
C GLU A 27 5.35 -10.80 7.69
N PRO A 28 4.18 -11.46 7.68
CA PRO A 28 2.91 -10.78 7.81
C PRO A 28 2.82 -10.01 9.13
N TYR A 29 2.27 -8.80 9.11
CA TYR A 29 2.17 -7.96 10.31
C TYR A 29 0.85 -7.21 10.37
N ASN A 30 0.47 -6.80 11.59
CA ASN A 30 -0.74 -6.03 11.82
C ASN A 30 -0.42 -4.53 11.71
N ALA A 31 -1.03 -3.85 10.74
CA ALA A 31 -0.96 -2.40 10.59
C ALA A 31 -2.21 -1.72 11.16
N SER A 32 -2.54 -2.01 12.43
CA SER A 32 -3.73 -1.45 13.10
C SER A 32 -3.72 0.09 13.18
N TRP A 33 -2.55 0.71 13.06
CA TRP A 33 -2.37 2.16 12.97
C TRP A 33 -2.78 2.76 11.61
N VAL A 34 -2.84 1.96 10.54
CA VAL A 34 -3.30 2.37 9.20
C VAL A 34 -4.74 1.98 8.98
N THR A 35 -5.09 0.75 9.36
CA THR A 35 -6.40 0.17 9.14
C THR A 35 -7.07 -0.06 10.49
N GLN A 36 -7.54 1.04 11.09
CA GLN A 36 -8.16 1.02 12.43
C GLN A 36 -9.30 -0.01 12.55
N ASP A 37 -10.03 -0.24 11.44
CA ASP A 37 -11.13 -1.19 11.37
C ASP A 37 -10.74 -2.56 10.79
N CYS A 38 -9.53 -2.72 10.24
CA CYS A 38 -9.09 -3.98 9.66
C CYS A 38 -8.14 -4.72 10.61
N LYS A 39 -8.65 -5.79 11.21
CA LYS A 39 -7.88 -6.74 12.02
C LYS A 39 -7.08 -7.73 11.17
N THR A 40 -7.16 -7.62 9.84
CA THR A 40 -6.51 -8.54 8.93
C THR A 40 -5.02 -8.16 8.80
N PRO A 41 -4.09 -9.10 9.01
CA PRO A 41 -2.68 -8.84 8.81
C PRO A 41 -2.40 -8.48 7.35
N ILE A 42 -1.44 -7.57 7.15
CA ILE A 42 -0.84 -7.32 5.86
C ILE A 42 -0.04 -8.56 5.49
N THR A 43 -0.41 -9.19 4.38
CA THR A 43 0.18 -10.46 3.91
C THR A 43 0.70 -10.37 2.48
N ARG A 44 0.45 -9.24 1.81
CA ARG A 44 0.72 -9.07 0.38
C ARG A 44 1.35 -7.70 0.13
N SER A 45 2.29 -7.68 -0.80
CA SER A 45 2.88 -6.46 -1.35
C SER A 45 2.91 -6.51 -2.87
N CYS A 46 2.95 -5.35 -3.53
CA CYS A 46 3.15 -5.25 -4.97
C CYS A 46 4.15 -4.14 -5.31
N LEU A 47 4.78 -4.25 -6.48
CA LEU A 47 5.65 -3.22 -7.02
C LEU A 47 4.80 -2.23 -7.82
N VAL A 48 4.76 -0.98 -7.36
CA VAL A 48 4.06 0.11 -8.04
C VAL A 48 5.07 0.91 -8.83
N GLU A 49 4.89 0.97 -10.14
CA GLU A 49 5.66 1.82 -11.04
C GLU A 49 4.90 3.13 -11.27
N PHE A 50 5.56 4.26 -11.02
CA PHE A 50 4.94 5.58 -11.14
C PHE A 50 5.87 6.57 -11.86
N LEU A 51 5.24 7.62 -12.38
CA LEU A 51 5.90 8.73 -13.05
C LEU A 51 5.58 10.02 -12.29
N ILE A 52 6.60 10.80 -11.93
CA ILE A 52 6.46 12.15 -11.39
C ILE A 52 6.91 13.14 -12.46
N GLY A 53 5.97 13.96 -12.93
CA GLY A 53 6.22 14.86 -14.06
C GLY A 53 6.51 14.08 -15.35
N ARG A 54 7.45 14.58 -16.16
CA ARG A 54 7.78 14.00 -17.48
C ARG A 54 9.01 13.09 -17.49
N GLN A 55 9.83 13.13 -16.45
CA GLN A 55 11.18 12.56 -16.48
C GLN A 55 11.47 11.63 -15.31
N TYR A 56 10.81 11.81 -14.16
CA TYR A 56 11.06 10.95 -13.02
C TYR A 56 10.20 9.71 -13.12
N LYS A 57 10.87 8.57 -13.23
CA LYS A 57 10.25 7.25 -13.27
C LYS A 57 10.85 6.39 -12.19
N ASP A 58 10.01 5.80 -11.38
CA ASP A 58 10.48 5.01 -10.24
C ASP A 58 9.52 3.86 -9.93
N LYS A 59 10.00 2.95 -9.08
CA LYS A 59 9.27 1.78 -8.62
C LYS A 59 9.42 1.65 -7.12
N ILE A 60 8.29 1.47 -6.45
CA ILE A 60 8.26 1.33 -4.99
C ILE A 60 7.45 0.11 -4.58
N TRP A 61 7.92 -0.59 -3.55
CA TRP A 61 7.16 -1.66 -2.94
C TRP A 61 6.09 -1.06 -2.03
N CYS A 62 4.84 -1.47 -2.27
CA CYS A 62 3.71 -1.09 -1.44
C CYS A 62 3.05 -2.33 -0.83
N ASP A 63 2.72 -2.23 0.44
CA ASP A 63 1.89 -3.19 1.14
C ASP A 63 0.42 -3.02 0.76
N VAL A 64 -0.23 -4.14 0.46
CA VAL A 64 -1.61 -4.16 -0.03
C VAL A 64 -2.55 -4.16 1.17
N ILE A 65 -3.39 -3.11 1.25
CA ILE A 65 -4.37 -2.97 2.31
C ILE A 65 -5.81 -2.92 1.75
N PRO A 66 -6.78 -3.53 2.43
CA PRO A 66 -8.19 -3.35 2.12
C PRO A 66 -8.64 -1.96 2.59
N ILE A 67 -8.58 -0.96 1.71
CA ILE A 67 -9.18 0.35 1.98
C ILE A 67 -10.68 0.24 1.74
N THR A 68 -11.43 -0.09 2.79
CA THR A 68 -12.88 0.18 2.83
C THR A 68 -13.09 1.69 2.96
N ARG A 69 -14.10 2.26 2.28
CA ARG A 69 -14.42 3.70 2.35
C ARG A 69 -14.75 4.10 3.80
N THR A 70 -13.74 4.48 4.58
CA THR A 70 -13.94 5.43 5.66
C THR A 70 -14.23 6.75 4.96
N LYS A 71 -15.31 7.45 5.35
CA LYS A 71 -15.53 8.83 4.87
C LYS A 71 -14.28 9.61 5.22
N PHE A 72 -13.44 9.94 4.23
CA PHE A 72 -12.56 11.08 4.34
C PHE A 72 -13.51 12.25 4.50
N GLY A 73 -13.72 12.67 5.75
CA GLY A 73 -14.44 13.89 6.06
C GLY A 73 -13.68 15.02 5.40
N VAL A 74 -14.09 15.38 4.19
CA VAL A 74 -14.04 16.77 3.76
C VAL A 74 -15.15 17.43 4.57
N THR A 75 -14.80 17.85 5.79
CA THR A 75 -15.57 18.84 6.53
C THR A 75 -14.84 20.16 6.35
#